data_AF-A0A2C4BGY4-F1
#
_entry.id   AF-A0A2C4BGY4-F1
#
_cell.length_a   1.000
_cell.length_b   1.000
_cell.length_c   1.000
_cell.angle_alpha   90.00
_cell.angle_beta   90.00
_cell.angle_gamma   90.00
#
_symmetry.space_group_name_H-M   'P 1'
#
loop_
_entity.id
_entity.type
_entity.pdbx_description
1 polymer ?
#
loop_
_entity_poly.entity_id
_entity_poly.type
_entity_poly.pdbx_seq_one_letter_code
_entity_poly.pdbx_strand_id
1 'polypeptide(L)'
;MTNHNDHLKANCEKCFGLCCVALPFAASVDFAVNKDGGKPCSNLQTDFKCSIHKNLRGKGYKGCTVFECFGAGQKISQVTFNGIDWRKDAKHARKMYDAFPVMHQLHEILWYLNEAILLQATQSIHKELSKAIEETERLSNLNADELMKVNIPLHRAEVNVLLLETSELVWKEMNAARKKRISHRGADLMGANLKKKDLQGANLRGAYLIAANLNGADLRGADLIGADLRDADIRGADFTNSIFLTQVQINAARGDKHTKLPKVLSRPSHWSA
;
A
#
# COMPACT_ATOMS: atom_id res chain seq x y z
N MET A 1 -1.75 -9.19 -21.24
CA MET A 1 -1.06 -8.19 -20.40
C MET A 1 -0.61 -8.91 -19.14
N THR A 2 0.66 -9.26 -19.06
CA THR A 2 1.27 -9.85 -17.86
C THR A 2 1.16 -8.82 -16.75
N ASN A 3 0.45 -9.13 -15.68
CA ASN A 3 0.31 -8.21 -14.57
C ASN A 3 1.64 -8.22 -13.78
N HIS A 4 2.50 -7.25 -14.05
CA HIS A 4 3.82 -7.12 -13.43
C HIS A 4 3.77 -7.14 -11.88
N ASN A 5 2.61 -6.82 -11.29
CA ASN A 5 2.39 -6.82 -9.84
C ASN A 5 1.87 -8.13 -9.24
N ASP A 6 1.70 -9.22 -9.99
CA ASP A 6 1.16 -10.46 -9.41
C ASP A 6 2.05 -11.03 -8.30
N HIS A 7 3.37 -10.83 -8.37
CA HIS A 7 4.30 -11.21 -7.31
C HIS A 7 4.29 -10.25 -6.09
N LEU A 8 3.76 -9.03 -6.26
CA LEU A 8 3.59 -8.01 -5.23
C LEU A 8 2.22 -8.06 -4.54
N LYS A 9 1.29 -8.88 -5.01
CA LYS A 9 0.06 -9.17 -4.25
C LYS A 9 0.40 -10.10 -3.09
N ALA A 10 -0.07 -9.78 -1.88
CA ALA A 10 0.15 -10.65 -0.73
C ALA A 10 -0.43 -12.04 -0.97
N ASN A 11 0.44 -13.05 -0.85
CA ASN A 11 0.06 -14.44 -0.77
C ASN A 11 0.55 -15.01 0.56
N CYS A 12 -0.32 -14.96 1.56
CA CYS A 12 -0.01 -15.41 2.91
C CYS A 12 0.31 -16.93 2.97
N GLU A 13 -0.14 -17.74 2.01
CA GLU A 13 0.18 -19.18 1.96
C GLU A 13 1.64 -19.44 1.60
N LYS A 14 2.32 -18.45 1.00
CA LYS A 14 3.76 -18.48 0.72
C LYS A 14 4.58 -17.72 1.77
N CYS A 15 3.98 -17.28 2.86
CA CYS A 15 4.63 -16.50 3.91
C CYS A 15 4.66 -17.25 5.25
N PHE A 16 5.67 -16.99 6.08
CA PHE A 16 5.73 -17.45 7.47
C PHE A 16 4.94 -16.57 8.44
N GLY A 17 3.84 -15.95 8.01
CA GLY A 17 2.97 -15.12 8.85
C GLY A 17 3.66 -13.89 9.44
N LEU A 18 4.60 -13.28 8.70
CA LEU A 18 5.50 -12.23 9.22
C LEU A 18 4.78 -10.99 9.77
N CYS A 19 3.70 -10.55 9.14
CA CYS A 19 2.87 -9.46 9.67
C CYS A 19 2.22 -9.80 11.03
N CYS A 20 2.01 -11.09 11.32
CA CYS A 20 1.40 -11.56 12.57
C CYS A 20 2.43 -11.78 13.69
N VAL A 21 3.72 -11.87 13.37
CA VAL A 21 4.79 -12.14 14.35
C VAL A 21 5.75 -10.96 14.49
N ALA A 22 6.30 -10.43 13.38
CA ALA A 22 7.37 -9.45 13.41
C ALA A 22 6.90 -8.07 13.91
N LEU A 23 5.71 -7.64 13.50
CA LEU A 23 5.22 -6.29 13.77
C LEU A 23 4.52 -6.19 15.13
N PRO A 24 4.74 -5.11 15.91
CA PRO A 24 3.97 -4.84 17.11
C PRO A 24 2.59 -4.26 16.76
N PHE A 25 1.64 -4.38 17.69
CA PHE A 25 0.42 -3.57 17.69
C PHE A 25 -0.09 -3.35 19.11
N ALA A 26 -0.71 -2.19 19.33
CA ALA A 26 -1.30 -1.80 20.61
C ALA A 26 -2.82 -1.95 20.58
N ALA A 27 -3.41 -2.27 21.73
CA ALA A 27 -4.84 -2.36 21.90
C ALA A 27 -5.49 -1.01 21.57
N SER A 28 -6.47 -1.02 20.67
CA SER A 28 -7.16 0.15 20.13
C SER A 28 -8.46 -0.26 19.45
N VAL A 29 -9.13 0.68 18.77
CA VAL A 29 -10.25 0.37 17.88
C VAL A 29 -9.88 -0.57 16.73
N ASP A 30 -8.58 -0.65 16.38
CA ASP A 30 -8.08 -1.49 15.30
C ASP A 30 -7.62 -2.87 15.78
N PHE A 31 -7.25 -3.01 17.06
CA PHE A 31 -6.74 -4.25 17.65
C PHE A 31 -7.29 -4.47 19.06
N ALA A 32 -7.92 -5.62 19.31
CA ALA A 32 -8.52 -5.94 20.60
C ALA A 32 -7.50 -6.15 21.74
N VAL A 33 -6.23 -6.41 21.40
CA VAL A 33 -5.17 -6.77 22.35
C VAL A 33 -3.84 -6.13 21.97
N ASN A 34 -2.95 -6.01 22.95
CA ASN A 34 -1.55 -5.65 22.71
C ASN A 34 -0.74 -6.87 22.24
N LYS A 35 0.27 -6.63 21.40
CA LYS A 35 1.26 -7.62 21.00
C LYS A 35 2.59 -6.97 20.69
N ASP A 36 3.65 -7.44 21.33
CA ASP A 36 5.01 -7.02 21.01
C ASP A 36 5.47 -7.55 19.64
N GLY A 37 6.44 -6.85 19.05
CA GLY A 37 7.15 -7.33 17.86
C GLY A 37 7.98 -8.58 18.19
N GLY A 38 7.97 -9.56 17.28
CA GLY A 38 8.61 -10.86 17.47
C GLY A 38 7.80 -11.87 18.29
N LYS A 39 6.72 -11.45 18.95
CA LYS A 39 5.76 -12.36 19.58
C LYS A 39 4.69 -12.77 18.58
N PRO A 40 4.45 -14.08 18.34
CA PRO A 40 3.37 -14.54 17.47
C PRO A 40 1.99 -14.07 17.97
N CYS A 41 1.14 -13.61 17.05
CA CYS A 41 -0.27 -13.36 17.33
C CYS A 41 -0.94 -14.65 17.83
N SER A 42 -1.86 -14.55 18.80
CA SER A 42 -2.60 -15.71 19.34
C SER A 42 -3.43 -16.44 18.29
N ASN A 43 -3.78 -15.77 17.19
CA ASN A 43 -4.51 -16.36 16.07
C ASN A 43 -3.59 -16.95 14.97
N LEU A 44 -2.26 -16.85 15.12
CA LEU A 44 -1.31 -17.41 14.17
C LEU A 44 -1.16 -18.92 14.40
N GLN A 45 -1.51 -19.70 13.39
CA GLN A 45 -1.48 -21.16 13.44
C GLN A 45 -0.08 -21.70 13.15
N THR A 46 0.09 -23.01 13.35
CA THR A 46 1.35 -23.72 13.08
C THR A 46 1.71 -23.70 11.59
N ASP A 47 0.72 -23.68 10.70
CA ASP A 47 0.88 -23.52 9.25
C ASP A 47 1.05 -22.06 8.80
N PHE A 48 1.25 -21.14 9.74
CA PHE A 48 1.39 -19.69 9.53
C PHE A 48 0.15 -18.96 9.01
N LYS A 49 -1.01 -19.64 8.94
CA LYS A 49 -2.28 -19.00 8.60
C LYS A 49 -2.92 -18.37 9.83
N CYS A 50 -3.84 -17.44 9.58
CA CYS A 50 -4.61 -16.78 10.64
C CYS A 50 -5.94 -17.52 10.82
N SER A 51 -6.19 -18.06 12.01
CA SER A 51 -7.41 -18.84 12.33
C SER A 51 -8.71 -18.06 12.16
N ILE A 52 -8.64 -16.74 12.24
CA ILE A 52 -9.79 -15.82 12.14
C ILE A 52 -9.76 -14.95 10.88
N HIS A 53 -8.95 -15.29 9.87
CA HIS A 53 -8.70 -14.43 8.70
C HIS A 53 -9.99 -13.91 8.02
N LYS A 54 -11.01 -14.76 7.92
CA LYS A 54 -12.31 -14.43 7.31
C LYS A 54 -13.17 -13.47 8.14
N ASN A 55 -12.85 -13.28 9.43
CA ASN A 55 -13.64 -12.47 10.35
C ASN A 55 -12.77 -11.56 11.24
N LEU A 56 -11.69 -11.02 10.69
CA LEU A 56 -10.76 -10.14 11.42
C LEU A 56 -11.49 -8.94 12.03
N ARG A 57 -12.36 -8.26 11.27
CA ARG A 57 -13.10 -7.09 11.76
C ARG A 57 -14.05 -7.42 12.91
N GLY A 58 -14.85 -8.47 12.77
CA GLY A 58 -15.80 -8.89 13.82
C GLY A 58 -15.13 -9.45 15.07
N LYS A 59 -13.83 -9.80 15.00
CA LYS A 59 -13.02 -10.25 16.14
C LYS A 59 -12.09 -9.18 16.71
N GLY A 60 -12.23 -7.92 16.27
CA GLY A 60 -11.44 -6.80 16.78
C GLY A 60 -10.02 -6.70 16.22
N TYR A 61 -9.80 -7.15 14.98
CA TYR A 61 -8.53 -7.04 14.26
C TYR A 61 -8.71 -6.25 12.96
N LYS A 62 -9.46 -5.13 13.00
CA LYS A 62 -9.65 -4.23 11.85
C LYS A 62 -8.29 -3.79 11.28
N GLY A 63 -7.30 -3.54 12.14
CA GLY A 63 -5.93 -3.18 11.77
C GLY A 63 -5.27 -4.16 10.80
N CYS A 64 -5.50 -5.47 10.97
CA CYS A 64 -4.99 -6.48 10.04
C CYS A 64 -5.59 -6.39 8.63
N THR A 65 -6.78 -5.79 8.48
CA THR A 65 -7.44 -5.63 7.17
C THR A 65 -7.03 -4.35 6.44
N VAL A 66 -6.34 -3.45 7.13
CA VAL A 66 -5.81 -2.18 6.62
C VAL A 66 -4.28 -2.17 6.63
N PHE A 67 -3.69 -3.36 6.54
CA PHE A 67 -2.25 -3.56 6.36
C PHE A 67 -2.03 -4.38 5.07
N GLU A 68 -1.06 -3.98 4.26
CA GLU A 68 -0.64 -4.70 3.05
C GLU A 68 0.88 -4.80 3.08
N CYS A 69 1.39 -6.01 2.85
CA CYS A 69 2.82 -6.27 2.85
C CYS A 69 3.43 -6.14 1.44
N PHE A 70 2.62 -5.93 0.40
CA PHE A 70 3.04 -5.85 -1.00
C PHE A 70 3.85 -7.09 -1.42
N GLY A 71 3.50 -8.24 -0.87
CA GLY A 71 4.19 -9.49 -1.12
C GLY A 71 5.56 -9.65 -0.46
N ALA A 72 6.03 -8.67 0.32
CA ALA A 72 7.31 -8.74 1.01
C ALA A 72 7.41 -9.96 1.94
N GLY A 73 6.29 -10.35 2.55
CA GLY A 73 6.25 -11.52 3.43
C GLY A 73 6.61 -12.82 2.70
N GLN A 74 6.06 -13.04 1.50
CA GLN A 74 6.41 -14.21 0.70
C GLN A 74 7.83 -14.11 0.12
N LYS A 75 8.30 -12.89 -0.21
CA LYS A 75 9.67 -12.68 -0.71
C LYS A 75 10.70 -13.08 0.34
N ILE A 76 10.53 -12.60 1.57
CA ILE A 76 11.40 -12.96 2.69
C ILE A 76 11.37 -14.47 2.92
N SER A 77 10.17 -15.06 2.97
CA SER A 77 10.00 -16.47 3.33
C SER A 77 10.59 -17.42 2.27
N GLN A 78 10.29 -17.18 0.99
CA GLN A 78 10.62 -18.11 -0.09
C GLN A 78 11.98 -17.83 -0.72
N VAL A 79 12.38 -16.56 -0.83
CA VAL A 79 13.58 -16.15 -1.57
C VAL A 79 14.73 -15.84 -0.60
N THR A 80 14.54 -14.85 0.29
CA THR A 80 15.63 -14.38 1.16
C THR A 80 16.10 -15.43 2.16
N PHE A 81 15.18 -16.26 2.67
CA PHE A 81 15.48 -17.31 3.65
C PHE A 81 15.28 -18.73 3.11
N ASN A 82 15.07 -18.87 1.79
CA ASN A 82 15.02 -20.15 1.09
C ASN A 82 14.11 -21.21 1.76
N GLY A 83 12.91 -20.81 2.18
CA GLY A 83 11.93 -21.73 2.77
C GLY A 83 12.19 -22.11 4.23
N ILE A 84 13.21 -21.54 4.89
CA ILE A 84 13.52 -21.81 6.30
C ILE A 84 12.83 -20.79 7.19
N ASP A 85 11.85 -21.23 7.98
CA ASP A 85 11.03 -20.36 8.82
C ASP A 85 11.74 -19.83 10.09
N TRP A 86 11.10 -18.84 10.74
CA TRP A 86 11.61 -18.18 11.95
C TRP A 86 11.55 -19.04 13.22
N ARG A 87 10.92 -20.21 13.21
CA ARG A 87 10.85 -21.11 14.39
C ARG A 87 12.10 -21.97 14.55
N LYS A 88 13.02 -21.96 13.57
CA LYS A 88 14.28 -22.70 13.63
C LYS A 88 15.12 -22.35 14.85
N ASP A 89 15.45 -21.07 15.02
CA ASP A 89 16.21 -20.55 16.17
C ASP A 89 16.00 -19.04 16.33
N ALA A 90 16.33 -18.51 17.52
CA ALA A 90 16.08 -17.11 17.87
C ALA A 90 16.89 -16.10 17.02
N LYS A 91 18.11 -16.46 16.60
CA LYS A 91 18.96 -15.59 15.78
C LYS A 91 18.39 -15.48 14.36
N HIS A 92 17.95 -16.60 13.80
CA HIS A 92 17.27 -16.66 12.51
C HIS A 92 15.95 -15.88 12.53
N ALA A 93 15.17 -16.02 13.61
CA ALA A 93 13.93 -15.25 13.80
C ALA A 93 14.17 -13.74 13.78
N ARG A 94 15.11 -13.25 14.60
CA ARG A 94 15.48 -11.82 14.67
C ARG A 94 15.85 -11.28 13.30
N LYS A 95 16.72 -11.98 12.57
CA LYS A 95 17.16 -11.58 11.23
C LYS A 95 15.98 -11.45 10.25
N MET A 96 15.03 -12.38 10.30
CA MET A 96 13.85 -12.34 9.45
C MET A 96 12.92 -11.19 9.80
N TYR A 97 12.74 -10.90 11.10
CA TYR A 97 11.90 -9.80 11.57
C TYR A 97 12.49 -8.44 11.23
N ASP A 98 13.81 -8.29 11.30
CA ASP A 98 14.50 -7.04 11.02
C ASP A 98 14.59 -6.78 9.50
N ALA A 99 14.72 -7.84 8.68
CA ALA A 99 14.70 -7.75 7.22
C ALA A 99 13.30 -7.42 6.65
N PHE A 100 12.22 -7.84 7.32
CA PHE A 100 10.87 -7.73 6.78
C PHE A 100 10.40 -6.28 6.54
N PRO A 101 10.58 -5.31 7.47
CA PRO A 101 10.26 -3.91 7.23
C PRO A 101 11.02 -3.30 6.06
N VAL A 102 12.29 -3.68 5.85
CA VAL A 102 13.07 -3.17 4.70
C VAL A 102 12.49 -3.69 3.40
N MET A 103 12.20 -4.99 3.32
CA MET A 103 11.57 -5.60 2.13
C MET A 103 10.19 -5.01 1.85
N HIS A 104 9.39 -4.77 2.89
CA HIS A 104 8.08 -4.13 2.78
C HIS A 104 8.17 -2.79 2.07
N GLN A 105 9.15 -1.96 2.47
CA GLN A 105 9.36 -0.65 1.86
C GLN A 105 9.82 -0.74 0.40
N LEU A 106 10.73 -1.67 0.06
CA LEU A 106 11.15 -1.88 -1.33
C LEU A 106 9.99 -2.37 -2.22
N HIS A 107 9.17 -3.28 -1.70
CA HIS A 107 8.02 -3.81 -2.43
C HIS A 107 6.90 -2.77 -2.61
N GLU A 108 6.69 -1.89 -1.64
CA GLU A 108 5.80 -0.74 -1.80
C GLU A 108 6.31 0.21 -2.91
N ILE A 109 7.62 0.47 -2.95
CA ILE A 109 8.24 1.27 -4.02
C ILE A 109 8.02 0.63 -5.39
N LEU A 110 8.24 -0.69 -5.51
CA LEU A 110 7.96 -1.44 -6.75
C LEU A 110 6.50 -1.34 -7.15
N TRP A 111 5.57 -1.39 -6.19
CA TRP A 111 4.14 -1.25 -6.48
C TRP A 111 3.84 0.06 -7.21
N TYR A 112 4.36 1.18 -6.70
CA TYR A 112 4.17 2.49 -7.33
C TYR A 112 4.90 2.62 -8.67
N LEU A 113 6.15 2.15 -8.76
CA LEU A 113 6.92 2.22 -10.01
C LEU A 113 6.29 1.38 -11.13
N ASN A 114 5.78 0.20 -10.80
CA ASN A 114 5.11 -0.67 -11.76
C ASN A 114 3.75 -0.11 -12.21
N GLU A 115 3.05 0.64 -11.36
CA GLU A 115 1.90 1.41 -11.80
C GLU A 115 2.34 2.55 -12.73
N ALA A 116 3.36 3.32 -12.34
CA ALA A 116 3.86 4.46 -13.10
C ALA A 116 4.23 4.08 -14.53
N ILE A 117 5.04 3.04 -14.73
CA ILE A 117 5.51 2.63 -16.07
C ILE A 117 4.41 2.11 -17.02
N LEU A 118 3.23 1.77 -16.47
CA LEU A 118 2.08 1.32 -17.26
C LEU A 118 1.20 2.47 -17.73
N LEU A 119 1.44 3.70 -17.25
CA LEU A 119 0.65 4.87 -17.62
C LEU A 119 1.10 5.39 -18.99
N GLN A 120 0.13 5.67 -19.86
CA GLN A 120 0.42 6.21 -21.19
C GLN A 120 1.13 7.58 -21.10
N ALA A 121 0.79 8.39 -20.10
CA ALA A 121 1.37 9.71 -19.88
C ALA A 121 2.88 9.69 -19.58
N THR A 122 3.45 8.57 -19.11
CA THR A 122 4.85 8.50 -18.64
C THR A 122 5.85 8.10 -19.71
N GLN A 123 5.44 7.92 -20.97
CA GLN A 123 6.32 7.45 -22.04
C GLN A 123 7.66 8.20 -22.13
N SER A 124 7.65 9.51 -21.85
CA SER A 124 8.86 10.36 -21.86
C SER A 124 9.88 10.04 -20.77
N ILE A 125 9.48 9.37 -19.68
CA ILE A 125 10.33 9.02 -18.53
C ILE A 125 10.43 7.49 -18.31
N HIS A 126 9.99 6.68 -19.28
CA HIS A 126 10.00 5.22 -19.16
C HIS A 126 11.40 4.66 -18.90
N LYS A 127 12.44 5.24 -19.51
CA LYS A 127 13.82 4.78 -19.33
C LYS A 127 14.28 4.92 -17.88
N GLU A 128 13.93 6.03 -17.24
CA GLU A 128 14.24 6.34 -15.86
C GLU A 128 13.42 5.46 -14.91
N LEU A 129 12.14 5.25 -15.21
CA LEU A 129 11.27 4.33 -14.45
C LEU A 129 11.80 2.89 -14.51
N SER A 130 12.18 2.38 -15.69
CA SER A 130 12.74 1.03 -15.83
C SER A 130 14.00 0.85 -14.98
N LYS A 131 14.91 1.83 -15.00
CA LYS A 131 16.13 1.79 -14.16
C LYS A 131 15.79 1.75 -12.67
N ALA A 132 14.82 2.55 -12.23
CA ALA A 132 14.40 2.56 -10.84
C ALA A 132 13.76 1.22 -10.42
N ILE A 133 12.98 0.60 -11.31
CA ILE A 133 12.41 -0.74 -11.08
C ILE A 133 13.53 -1.76 -10.96
N GLU A 134 14.44 -1.83 -11.93
CA GLU A 134 15.58 -2.76 -11.94
C GLU A 134 16.43 -2.63 -10.67
N GLU A 135 16.75 -1.41 -10.25
CA GLU A 135 17.51 -1.17 -9.03
C GLU A 135 16.73 -1.60 -7.78
N THR A 136 15.44 -1.29 -7.70
CA THR A 136 14.62 -1.72 -6.55
C THR A 136 14.47 -3.24 -6.49
N GLU A 137 14.34 -3.91 -7.63
CA GLU A 137 14.33 -5.37 -7.72
C GLU A 137 15.68 -5.95 -7.29
N ARG A 138 16.80 -5.38 -7.76
CA ARG A 138 18.15 -5.79 -7.33
C ARG A 138 18.32 -5.68 -5.81
N LEU A 139 17.89 -4.57 -5.21
CA LEU A 139 17.90 -4.38 -3.75
C LEU A 139 17.03 -5.43 -3.04
N SER A 140 15.85 -5.76 -3.58
CA SER A 140 14.96 -6.79 -3.02
C SER A 140 15.51 -8.22 -3.12
N ASN A 141 16.53 -8.45 -3.94
CA ASN A 141 17.18 -9.74 -4.14
C ASN A 141 18.46 -9.91 -3.31
N LEU A 142 18.85 -8.88 -2.53
CA LEU A 142 19.97 -8.99 -1.60
C LEU A 142 19.71 -10.08 -0.54
N ASN A 143 20.78 -10.68 -0.04
CA ASN A 143 20.69 -11.51 1.15
C ASN A 143 20.28 -10.66 2.36
N ALA A 144 19.79 -11.29 3.43
CA ALA A 144 19.24 -10.57 4.57
C ALA A 144 20.24 -9.60 5.26
N ASP A 145 21.54 -9.90 5.31
CA ASP A 145 22.53 -8.99 5.94
C ASP A 145 22.74 -7.72 5.12
N GLU A 146 22.81 -7.84 3.80
CA GLU A 146 22.98 -6.72 2.88
C GLU A 146 21.68 -5.91 2.75
N LEU A 147 20.53 -6.60 2.73
CA LEU A 147 19.21 -5.98 2.69
C LEU A 147 19.02 -5.02 3.87
N MET A 148 19.36 -5.44 5.09
CA MET A 148 19.21 -4.60 6.29
C MET A 148 20.10 -3.34 6.28
N LYS A 149 21.12 -3.27 5.41
CA LYS A 149 22.01 -2.11 5.26
C LYS A 149 21.52 -1.13 4.20
N VAL A 150 20.47 -1.46 3.44
CA VAL A 150 19.94 -0.60 2.38
C VAL A 150 19.48 0.73 2.97
N ASN A 151 19.97 1.83 2.39
CA ASN A 151 19.51 3.17 2.75
C ASN A 151 18.15 3.46 2.09
N ILE A 152 17.09 2.95 2.71
CA ILE A 152 15.72 3.12 2.22
C ILE A 152 15.31 4.59 2.07
N PRO A 153 15.61 5.50 3.01
CA PRO A 153 15.28 6.92 2.84
C PRO A 153 15.89 7.53 1.58
N LEU A 154 17.15 7.22 1.27
CA LEU A 154 17.82 7.71 0.04
C LEU A 154 17.13 7.15 -1.21
N HIS A 155 16.92 5.83 -1.26
CA HIS A 155 16.25 5.18 -2.41
C HIS A 155 14.83 5.73 -2.63
N ARG A 156 14.07 5.94 -1.55
CA ARG A 156 12.74 6.58 -1.62
C ARG A 156 12.81 8.00 -2.16
N ALA A 157 13.81 8.79 -1.77
CA ALA A 157 13.96 10.17 -2.25
C ALA A 157 14.21 10.20 -3.77
N GLU A 158 15.07 9.32 -4.27
CA GLU A 158 15.38 9.18 -5.70
C GLU A 158 14.14 8.77 -6.50
N VAL A 159 13.44 7.72 -6.06
CA VAL A 159 12.20 7.27 -6.72
C VAL A 159 11.09 8.32 -6.64
N ASN A 160 10.99 9.06 -5.53
CA ASN A 160 9.95 10.07 -5.38
C ASN A 160 10.05 11.20 -6.41
N VAL A 161 11.23 11.49 -6.97
CA VAL A 161 11.38 12.42 -8.11
C VAL A 161 10.57 11.92 -9.31
N LEU A 162 10.69 10.64 -9.64
CA LEU A 162 9.99 10.02 -10.78
C LEU A 162 8.48 9.92 -10.54
N LEU A 163 8.05 9.62 -9.32
CA LEU A 163 6.63 9.54 -8.98
C LEU A 163 5.96 10.92 -8.99
N LEU A 164 6.68 11.98 -8.61
CA LEU A 164 6.20 13.35 -8.76
C LEU A 164 6.07 13.74 -10.24
N GLU A 165 7.08 13.44 -11.07
CA GLU A 165 7.00 13.72 -12.51
C GLU A 165 5.86 12.93 -13.16
N THR A 166 5.68 11.66 -12.79
CA THR A 166 4.53 10.84 -13.23
C THR A 166 3.20 11.52 -12.93
N SER A 167 3.04 12.03 -11.70
CA SER A 167 1.85 12.73 -11.24
C SER A 167 1.57 14.00 -12.06
N GLU A 168 2.61 14.76 -12.41
CA GLU A 168 2.49 15.96 -13.24
C GLU A 168 2.16 15.62 -14.69
N LEU A 169 2.74 14.57 -15.27
CA LEU A 169 2.44 14.13 -16.64
C LEU A 169 0.98 13.67 -16.78
N VAL A 170 0.50 12.84 -15.84
CA VAL A 170 -0.91 12.40 -15.80
C VAL A 170 -1.85 13.58 -15.68
N TRP A 171 -1.53 14.53 -14.79
CA TRP A 171 -2.35 15.73 -14.61
C TRP A 171 -2.45 16.55 -15.89
N LYS A 172 -1.32 16.80 -16.57
CA LYS A 172 -1.25 17.56 -17.84
C LYS A 172 -2.06 16.88 -18.95
N GLU A 173 -1.94 15.57 -19.10
CA GLU A 173 -2.70 14.80 -20.10
C GLU A 173 -4.21 14.95 -19.91
N MET A 174 -4.68 14.85 -18.66
CA MET A 174 -6.12 14.88 -18.36
C MET A 174 -6.71 16.29 -18.31
N ASN A 175 -5.90 17.32 -18.03
CA ASN A 175 -6.38 18.66 -17.70
C ASN A 175 -5.72 19.76 -18.55
N ALA A 176 -5.50 19.52 -19.84
CA ALA A 176 -4.84 20.46 -20.75
C ALA A 176 -5.44 21.89 -20.73
N ALA A 177 -6.74 22.03 -20.45
CA ALA A 177 -7.42 23.32 -20.36
C ALA A 177 -7.33 24.01 -18.99
N ARG A 178 -6.91 23.32 -17.92
CA ARG A 178 -6.85 23.90 -16.56
C ARG A 178 -5.54 24.67 -16.37
N LYS A 179 -5.65 25.88 -15.83
CA LYS A 179 -4.49 26.76 -15.56
C LYS A 179 -3.69 26.34 -14.33
N LYS A 180 -4.31 25.64 -13.37
CA LYS A 180 -3.67 25.28 -12.09
C LYS A 180 -4.20 23.96 -11.54
N ARG A 181 -3.29 23.14 -11.02
CA ARG A 181 -3.60 21.91 -10.28
C ARG A 181 -4.08 22.23 -8.86
N ILE A 182 -5.13 21.55 -8.41
CA ILE A 182 -5.54 21.59 -7.00
C ILE A 182 -4.51 20.77 -6.20
N SER A 183 -3.94 21.36 -5.16
CA SER A 183 -2.98 20.69 -4.29
C SER A 183 -3.42 20.76 -2.83
N HIS A 184 -3.55 19.59 -2.23
CA HIS A 184 -3.82 19.32 -0.82
C HIS A 184 -2.73 18.41 -0.24
N ARG A 185 -1.50 18.48 -0.78
CA ARG A 185 -0.38 17.68 -0.32
C ARG A 185 -0.13 17.94 1.18
N GLY A 186 -0.15 16.87 1.98
CA GLY A 186 0.06 16.94 3.42
C GLY A 186 -1.04 17.70 4.19
N ALA A 187 -2.15 18.05 3.54
CA ALA A 187 -3.20 18.84 4.18
C ALA A 187 -3.93 18.05 5.27
N ASP A 188 -4.24 18.71 6.37
CA ASP A 188 -5.22 18.21 7.33
C ASP A 188 -6.63 18.47 6.79
N LEU A 189 -7.30 17.38 6.41
CA LEU A 189 -8.67 17.38 5.90
C LEU A 189 -9.55 16.42 6.73
N MET A 190 -9.17 16.18 7.99
CA MET A 190 -9.93 15.29 8.86
C MET A 190 -11.35 15.81 9.06
N GLY A 191 -12.35 14.95 8.84
CA GLY A 191 -13.77 15.30 8.93
C GLY A 191 -14.24 16.32 7.88
N ALA A 192 -13.40 16.72 6.92
CA ALA A 192 -13.73 17.76 5.96
C ALA A 192 -14.93 17.36 5.08
N ASN A 193 -15.79 18.33 4.77
CA ASN A 193 -16.90 18.11 3.84
C ASN A 193 -16.46 18.41 2.40
N LEU A 194 -16.11 17.35 1.67
CA LEU A 194 -15.69 17.35 0.27
C LEU A 194 -16.73 16.68 -0.65
N LYS A 195 -17.98 16.58 -0.18
CA LYS A 195 -19.07 15.94 -0.91
C LYS A 195 -19.23 16.56 -2.29
N LYS A 196 -19.25 15.71 -3.33
CA LYS A 196 -19.40 16.10 -4.75
C LYS A 196 -18.38 17.13 -5.25
N LYS A 197 -17.23 17.27 -4.59
CA LYS A 197 -16.17 18.16 -5.07
C LYS A 197 -15.48 17.58 -6.30
N ASP A 198 -15.12 18.47 -7.22
CA ASP A 198 -14.22 18.16 -8.34
C ASP A 198 -12.78 18.21 -7.84
N LEU A 199 -12.21 17.03 -7.62
CA LEU A 199 -10.81 16.81 -7.23
C LEU A 199 -10.06 16.08 -8.37
N GLN A 200 -10.52 16.23 -9.61
CA GLN A 200 -9.87 15.58 -10.76
C GLN A 200 -8.41 16.05 -10.86
N GLY A 201 -7.50 15.08 -10.92
CA GLY A 201 -6.07 15.34 -10.98
C GLY A 201 -5.49 16.01 -9.72
N ALA A 202 -6.22 16.09 -8.60
CA ALA A 202 -5.73 16.73 -7.39
C ALA A 202 -4.47 16.02 -6.85
N ASN A 203 -3.55 16.80 -6.28
CA ASN A 203 -2.43 16.27 -5.52
C ASN A 203 -2.89 16.09 -4.06
N LEU A 204 -3.15 14.85 -3.65
CA LEU A 204 -3.58 14.48 -2.29
C LEU A 204 -2.49 13.72 -1.54
N ARG A 205 -1.23 13.80 -2.00
CA ARG A 205 -0.12 13.07 -1.40
C ARG A 205 0.00 13.37 0.09
N GLY A 206 -0.04 12.36 0.94
CA GLY A 206 0.07 12.52 2.40
C GLY A 206 -1.07 13.30 3.06
N ALA A 207 -2.19 13.56 2.36
CA ALA A 207 -3.32 14.26 2.96
C ALA A 207 -4.01 13.41 4.03
N TYR A 208 -4.38 14.01 5.15
CA TYR A 208 -5.15 13.36 6.22
C TYR A 208 -6.64 13.51 5.94
N LEU A 209 -7.27 12.52 5.32
CA LEU A 209 -8.69 12.50 4.96
C LEU A 209 -9.52 11.66 5.94
N ILE A 210 -9.02 11.47 7.17
CA ILE A 210 -9.66 10.62 8.18
C ILE A 210 -11.08 11.12 8.46
N ALA A 211 -12.06 10.24 8.32
CA ALA A 211 -13.49 10.55 8.46
C ALA A 211 -14.00 11.70 7.56
N ALA A 212 -13.26 12.10 6.51
CA ALA A 212 -13.71 13.10 5.56
C ALA A 212 -14.93 12.61 4.75
N ASN A 213 -15.81 13.52 4.37
CA ASN A 213 -16.95 13.22 3.51
C ASN A 213 -16.58 13.49 2.04
N LEU A 214 -16.24 12.44 1.30
CA LEU A 214 -15.95 12.44 -0.14
C LEU A 214 -17.13 11.86 -0.95
N ASN A 215 -18.34 11.82 -0.39
CA ASN A 215 -19.48 11.20 -1.04
C ASN A 215 -19.74 11.85 -2.42
N GLY A 216 -19.72 11.05 -3.48
CA GLY A 216 -19.90 11.51 -4.85
C GLY A 216 -18.81 12.45 -5.38
N ALA A 217 -17.66 12.57 -4.71
CA ALA A 217 -16.54 13.38 -5.19
C ALA A 217 -15.90 12.75 -6.44
N ASP A 218 -15.35 13.60 -7.30
CA ASP A 218 -14.66 13.18 -8.51
C ASP A 218 -13.14 13.25 -8.28
N LEU A 219 -12.49 12.09 -8.13
CA LEU A 219 -11.05 11.96 -7.88
C LEU A 219 -10.29 11.40 -9.08
N ARG A 220 -10.88 11.41 -10.28
CA ARG A 220 -10.24 10.83 -11.48
C ARG A 220 -8.87 11.47 -11.71
N GLY A 221 -7.83 10.66 -11.88
CA GLY A 221 -6.45 11.15 -12.06
C GLY A 221 -5.77 11.72 -10.82
N ALA A 222 -6.43 11.74 -9.65
CA ALA A 222 -5.82 12.23 -8.42
C ALA A 222 -4.63 11.36 -7.97
N ASP A 223 -3.61 11.99 -7.40
CA ASP A 223 -2.45 11.32 -6.81
C ASP A 223 -2.68 11.11 -5.31
N LEU A 224 -2.69 9.84 -4.90
CA LEU A 224 -3.08 9.41 -3.55
C LEU A 224 -1.92 8.78 -2.75
N ILE A 225 -0.65 8.94 -3.16
CA ILE A 225 0.47 8.39 -2.38
C ILE A 225 0.43 8.87 -0.93
N GLY A 226 0.31 7.92 0.01
CA GLY A 226 0.30 8.20 1.44
C GLY A 226 -0.93 8.95 1.96
N ALA A 227 -1.97 9.16 1.15
CA ALA A 227 -3.21 9.76 1.63
C ALA A 227 -3.89 8.81 2.65
N ASP A 228 -4.33 9.35 3.78
CA ASP A 228 -4.98 8.58 4.83
C ASP A 228 -6.51 8.63 4.68
N LEU A 229 -7.10 7.54 4.17
CA LEU A 229 -8.54 7.42 3.95
C LEU A 229 -9.28 6.69 5.08
N ARG A 230 -8.66 6.53 6.27
CA ARG A 230 -9.31 5.82 7.39
C ARG A 230 -10.68 6.41 7.71
N ASP A 231 -11.70 5.57 7.61
CA ASP A 231 -13.11 5.89 7.86
C ASP A 231 -13.69 7.03 6.98
N ALA A 232 -12.99 7.46 5.93
CA ALA A 232 -13.50 8.42 4.95
C ALA A 232 -14.74 7.87 4.24
N ASP A 233 -15.77 8.70 4.06
CA ASP A 233 -16.96 8.34 3.30
C ASP A 233 -16.73 8.59 1.81
N ILE A 234 -16.44 7.52 1.07
CA ILE A 234 -16.16 7.54 -0.37
C ILE A 234 -17.29 6.93 -1.21
N ARG A 235 -18.49 6.83 -0.63
CA ARG A 235 -19.68 6.30 -1.33
C ARG A 235 -20.00 7.11 -2.57
N GLY A 236 -20.20 6.45 -3.71
CA GLY A 236 -20.42 7.10 -5.00
C GLY A 236 -19.26 7.94 -5.55
N ALA A 237 -18.10 7.99 -4.90
CA ALA A 237 -16.93 8.72 -5.41
C ALA A 237 -16.32 8.02 -6.64
N ASP A 238 -15.71 8.79 -7.53
CA ASP A 238 -15.09 8.28 -8.76
C ASP A 238 -13.55 8.34 -8.67
N PHE A 239 -12.91 7.18 -8.45
CA PHE A 239 -11.45 7.02 -8.48
C PHE A 239 -10.94 6.46 -9.81
N THR A 240 -11.74 6.51 -10.88
CA THR A 240 -11.31 5.96 -12.19
C THR A 240 -10.02 6.69 -12.62
N ASN A 241 -8.97 5.91 -12.92
CA ASN A 241 -7.65 6.42 -13.28
C ASN A 241 -6.96 7.29 -12.20
N SER A 242 -7.44 7.34 -10.95
CA SER A 242 -6.60 7.84 -9.85
C SER A 242 -5.34 6.99 -9.79
N ILE A 243 -4.21 7.62 -9.50
CA ILE A 243 -2.90 6.98 -9.51
C ILE A 243 -2.40 6.75 -8.08
N PHE A 244 -1.67 5.66 -7.90
CA PHE A 244 -1.01 5.28 -6.66
C PHE A 244 -1.96 5.05 -5.49
N LEU A 245 -3.21 4.67 -5.80
CA LEU A 245 -4.19 4.26 -4.83
C LEU A 245 -4.00 2.78 -4.50
N THR A 246 -3.96 2.45 -3.22
CA THR A 246 -3.70 1.09 -2.73
C THR A 246 -4.96 0.40 -2.22
N GLN A 247 -4.94 -0.94 -2.20
CA GLN A 247 -6.04 -1.73 -1.64
C GLN A 247 -6.25 -1.42 -0.14
N VAL A 248 -5.19 -1.06 0.59
CA VAL A 248 -5.28 -0.68 2.01
C VAL A 248 -6.09 0.58 2.22
N GLN A 249 -5.82 1.62 1.44
CA GLN A 249 -6.56 2.88 1.54
C GLN A 249 -8.05 2.65 1.26
N ILE A 250 -8.36 1.79 0.28
CA ILE A 250 -9.73 1.38 -0.03
C ILE A 250 -10.35 0.53 1.09
N ASN A 251 -9.62 -0.43 1.66
CA ASN A 251 -10.10 -1.23 2.79
C ASN A 251 -10.36 -0.37 4.04
N ALA A 252 -9.63 0.73 4.21
CA ALA A 252 -9.76 1.63 5.35
C ALA A 252 -10.96 2.58 5.23
N ALA A 253 -11.44 2.84 4.02
CA ALA A 253 -12.54 3.75 3.74
C ALA A 253 -13.92 3.07 3.75
N ARG A 254 -14.97 3.89 3.72
CA ARG A 254 -16.38 3.48 3.62
C ARG A 254 -16.90 3.76 2.22
N GLY A 255 -17.00 2.73 1.38
CA GLY A 255 -17.59 2.82 0.04
C GLY A 255 -18.87 1.99 -0.10
N ASP A 256 -19.42 2.01 -1.31
CA ASP A 256 -20.61 1.24 -1.71
C ASP A 256 -20.49 0.78 -3.17
N LYS A 257 -21.51 0.08 -3.70
CA LYS A 257 -21.53 -0.37 -5.11
C LYS A 257 -21.34 0.74 -6.15
N HIS A 258 -21.59 2.00 -5.79
CA HIS A 258 -21.49 3.15 -6.67
C HIS A 258 -20.11 3.80 -6.66
N THR A 259 -19.29 3.53 -5.63
CA THR A 259 -17.87 3.90 -5.64
C THR A 259 -17.17 3.23 -6.81
N LYS A 260 -16.55 4.02 -7.71
CA LYS A 260 -15.79 3.52 -8.85
C LYS A 260 -14.31 3.49 -8.50
N LEU A 261 -13.64 2.37 -8.79
CA LEU A 261 -12.24 2.12 -8.45
C LEU A 261 -11.40 1.86 -9.72
N PRO A 262 -10.09 2.13 -9.68
CA PRO A 262 -9.16 1.60 -10.67
C PRO A 262 -9.30 0.08 -10.82
N LYS A 263 -9.17 -0.45 -12.04
CA LYS A 263 -9.40 -1.88 -12.35
C LYS A 263 -8.52 -2.84 -11.55
N VAL A 264 -7.37 -2.38 -11.07
CA VAL A 264 -6.42 -3.18 -10.30
C VAL A 264 -6.85 -3.38 -8.84
N LEU A 265 -7.79 -2.59 -8.35
CA LEU A 265 -8.30 -2.65 -6.98
C LEU A 265 -9.62 -3.41 -6.91
N SER A 266 -9.80 -4.12 -5.82
CA SER A 266 -11.01 -4.88 -5.54
C SER A 266 -11.90 -4.14 -4.55
N ARG A 267 -13.22 -4.26 -4.74
CA ARG A 267 -14.20 -3.77 -3.78
C ARG A 267 -14.08 -4.58 -2.48
N PRO A 268 -13.91 -3.94 -1.31
CA PRO A 268 -13.90 -4.65 -0.04
C PRO A 268 -15.24 -5.33 0.25
N SER A 269 -15.20 -6.56 0.74
CA SER A 269 -16.40 -7.36 1.04
C SER A 269 -17.26 -6.79 2.18
N HIS A 270 -16.71 -5.90 3.00
CA HIS A 270 -17.39 -5.27 4.12
C HIS A 270 -18.12 -3.97 3.75
N TRP A 271 -18.00 -3.52 2.49
CA TRP A 271 -18.79 -2.38 2.02
C TRP A 271 -20.26 -2.77 1.85
N SER A 272 -21.15 -1.80 2.06
CA SER A 272 -22.58 -2.01 1.82
C SER A 272 -22.85 -2.22 0.33
N ALA A 273 -23.85 -3.06 0.03
CA ALA A 273 -24.40 -3.25 -1.31
C ALA A 273 -25.11 -2.01 -1.86
#